data_AF-A0A958VJU8-F1
#
_entry.id   AF-A0A958VJU8-F1
#
_cell.length_a   1.000
_cell.length_b   1.000
_cell.length_c   1.000
_cell.angle_alpha   90.00
_cell.angle_beta   90.00
_cell.angle_gamma   90.00
#
_symmetry.space_group_name_H-M   'P 1'
#
loop_
_entity.id
_entity.type
_entity.pdbx_description
1 polymer ?
#
loop_
_entity_poly.entity_id
_entity_poly.type
_entity_poly.pdbx_seq_one_letter_code
_entity_poly.pdbx_strand_id
1 'polypeptide(L)'
;MKNMRVLEPFEDYFWEFYNDKSEAVQTKIDYVLQIIITIEQIPKKFFKHIEDGIYEIRIKSGSDIYRLFSFFDEGKLVILLHGFTKKTQKLPRREIDKAMLLRRAYYESKKS
;
A
#
# COMPACT_ATOMS: atom_id res chain seq x y z
N MET A 1 11.06 -18.49 6.69
CA MET A 1 10.75 -18.07 5.30
C MET A 1 11.64 -16.88 4.97
N LYS A 2 12.19 -16.81 3.75
CA LYS A 2 13.04 -15.69 3.34
C LYS A 2 12.17 -14.53 2.87
N ASN A 3 12.31 -13.36 3.46
CA ASN A 3 11.65 -12.16 2.97
C ASN A 3 12.31 -11.73 1.65
N MET A 4 11.49 -11.59 0.63
CA MET A 4 11.88 -11.10 -0.69
C MET A 4 11.82 -9.58 -0.77
N ARG A 5 10.96 -8.90 -0.01
CA ARG A 5 10.84 -7.44 -0.02
C ARG A 5 10.87 -6.88 1.39
N VAL A 6 11.18 -5.60 1.50
CA VAL A 6 11.05 -4.83 2.72
C VAL A 6 9.89 -3.86 2.53
N LEU A 7 9.03 -3.72 3.54
CA LEU A 7 7.97 -2.72 3.55
C LEU A 7 8.39 -1.59 4.48
N GLU A 8 8.24 -0.37 4.00
CA GLU A 8 8.55 0.83 4.78
C GLU A 8 7.41 1.85 4.63
N PRO A 9 6.69 2.14 5.73
CA PRO A 9 5.75 3.27 5.76
C PRO A 9 6.46 4.60 5.52
N PHE A 10 5.93 5.42 4.62
CA PHE A 10 6.34 6.81 4.49
C PHE A 10 5.51 7.69 5.43
N GLU A 11 6.19 8.31 6.40
CA GLU A 11 5.56 9.07 7.48
C GLU A 11 4.47 8.24 8.20
N ASP A 12 3.44 8.91 8.74
CA ASP A 12 2.41 8.28 9.55
C ASP A 12 1.15 7.88 8.76
N TYR A 13 1.04 8.20 7.46
CA TYR A 13 -0.20 7.98 6.69
C TYR A 13 -0.70 6.53 6.69
N PHE A 14 0.22 5.57 6.64
CA PHE A 14 -0.13 4.16 6.74
C PHE A 14 -0.63 3.82 8.14
N TRP A 15 0.06 4.30 9.18
CA TRP A 15 -0.27 4.02 10.58
C TRP A 15 -1.59 4.66 10.99
N GLU A 16 -1.86 5.90 10.57
CA GLU A 16 -3.17 6.55 10.75
C GLU A 16 -4.30 5.70 10.16
N PHE A 17 -4.10 5.19 8.94
CA PHE A 17 -5.08 4.33 8.30
C PHE A 17 -5.23 2.98 9.02
N TYR A 18 -4.11 2.36 9.41
CA TYR A 18 -4.06 1.03 10.01
C TYR A 18 -4.68 1.04 11.42
N ASN A 19 -4.30 2.00 12.25
CA ASN A 19 -4.74 2.13 13.64
C ASN A 19 -6.23 2.49 13.76
N ASP A 20 -6.81 3.12 12.74
CA ASP A 20 -8.26 3.36 12.65
C ASP A 20 -9.08 2.08 12.37
N LYS A 21 -8.44 0.96 12.00
CA LYS A 21 -9.15 -0.30 11.70
C LYS A 21 -9.29 -1.19 12.92
N SER A 22 -10.32 -2.03 12.89
CA SER A 22 -10.49 -3.09 13.87
C SER A 22 -9.36 -4.12 13.78
N GLU A 23 -9.09 -4.82 14.88
CA GLU A 23 -8.05 -5.85 14.99
C GLU A 23 -8.17 -6.95 13.91
N ALA A 24 -9.41 -7.36 13.59
CA ALA A 24 -9.66 -8.33 12.53
C ALA A 24 -9.25 -7.82 11.13
N VAL A 25 -9.42 -6.52 10.87
CA VAL A 25 -9.01 -5.89 9.61
C VAL A 25 -7.50 -5.68 9.59
N GLN A 26 -6.91 -5.25 10.71
CA GLN A 26 -5.46 -5.14 10.88
C GLN A 26 -4.76 -6.47 10.58
N THR A 27 -5.23 -7.57 11.18
CA THR A 27 -4.74 -8.93 10.89
C THR A 27 -4.82 -9.27 9.40
N LYS A 28 -5.87 -8.80 8.71
CA LYS A 28 -6.03 -9.03 7.27
C LYS A 28 -5.07 -8.19 6.44
N ILE A 29 -4.77 -6.96 6.88
CA ILE A 29 -3.76 -6.10 6.28
C ILE A 29 -2.38 -6.78 6.42
N ASP A 30 -2.01 -7.19 7.63
CA ASP A 30 -0.74 -7.86 7.91
C ASP A 30 -0.56 -9.11 7.06
N TYR A 31 -1.61 -9.92 6.94
CA TYR A 31 -1.58 -11.10 6.08
C TYR A 31 -1.27 -10.76 4.62
N VAL A 32 -1.88 -9.72 4.05
CA VAL A 32 -1.63 -9.31 2.67
C VAL A 32 -0.23 -8.70 2.51
N LEU A 33 0.22 -7.91 3.48
CA LEU A 33 1.58 -7.35 3.51
C LEU A 33 2.63 -8.48 3.58
N GLN A 34 2.37 -9.51 4.40
CA GLN A 34 3.21 -10.70 4.51
C GLN A 34 3.31 -11.44 3.17
N ILE A 35 2.20 -11.58 2.44
CA ILE A 35 2.21 -12.14 1.08
C ILE A 35 3.12 -11.31 0.17
N ILE A 36 2.97 -9.99 0.17
CA ILE A 36 3.76 -9.08 -0.68
C ILE A 36 5.26 -9.23 -0.43
N ILE A 37 5.67 -9.38 0.84
CA ILE A 37 7.10 -9.51 1.17
C ILE A 37 7.66 -10.90 0.95
N THR A 38 6.84 -11.95 0.93
CA THR A 38 7.36 -13.33 0.92
C THR A 38 7.40 -13.99 -0.45
N ILE A 39 6.50 -13.64 -1.36
CA ILE A 39 6.38 -14.35 -2.65
C ILE A 39 7.07 -13.62 -3.78
N GLU A 40 7.65 -14.36 -4.72
CA GLU A 40 8.39 -13.76 -5.84
C GLU A 40 7.46 -13.00 -6.79
N GLN A 41 6.39 -13.66 -7.22
CA GLN A 41 5.40 -13.08 -8.12
C GLN A 41 4.14 -12.74 -7.33
N ILE A 42 3.89 -11.45 -7.11
CA ILE A 42 2.73 -11.02 -6.35
C ILE A 42 1.46 -11.12 -7.22
N PRO A 43 0.41 -11.83 -6.77
CA PRO A 43 -0.84 -11.91 -7.51
C PRO A 43 -1.46 -10.53 -7.72
N LYS A 44 -1.89 -10.25 -8.96
CA LYS A 44 -2.59 -9.01 -9.35
C LYS A 44 -3.83 -8.71 -8.51
N LYS A 45 -4.41 -9.73 -7.84
CA LYS A 45 -5.56 -9.56 -6.94
C LYS A 45 -5.21 -8.82 -5.65
N PHE A 46 -3.96 -8.89 -5.22
CA PHE A 46 -3.45 -8.23 -4.01
C PHE A 46 -2.61 -7.01 -4.34
N PHE A 47 -1.88 -7.02 -5.45
CA PHE A 47 -0.94 -5.96 -5.80
C PHE A 47 -1.07 -5.63 -7.28
N LYS A 48 -1.61 -4.46 -7.59
CA LYS A 48 -1.93 -4.06 -8.95
C LYS A 48 -1.30 -2.71 -9.27
N HIS A 49 -0.58 -2.65 -10.38
CA HIS A 49 -0.11 -1.38 -10.93
C HIS A 49 -1.30 -0.51 -11.37
N ILE A 50 -1.26 0.77 -10.99
CA ILE A 50 -2.23 1.78 -11.41
C ILE A 50 -1.61 2.59 -12.56
N GLU A 51 -0.73 3.54 -12.23
CA GLU A 51 -0.06 4.43 -13.17
C GLU A 51 1.21 5.02 -12.55
N ASP A 52 2.15 5.49 -13.36
CA ASP A 52 3.35 6.24 -12.93
C ASP A 52 4.15 5.58 -11.78
N GLY A 53 4.22 4.24 -11.79
CA GLY A 53 4.94 3.45 -10.78
C GLY A 53 4.19 3.33 -9.44
N ILE A 54 2.96 3.84 -9.34
CA ILE A 54 2.07 3.64 -8.21
C ILE A 54 1.35 2.30 -8.35
N TYR A 55 1.33 1.56 -7.25
CA TYR A 55 0.64 0.29 -7.09
C TYR A 55 -0.45 0.41 -6.02
N GLU A 56 -1.58 -0.26 -6.24
CA GLU A 56 -2.60 -0.50 -5.21
C GLU A 56 -2.36 -1.87 -4.55
N ILE A 57 -2.36 -1.90 -3.22
CA ILE A 57 -2.51 -3.11 -2.41
C ILE A 57 -3.99 -3.25 -2.09
N ARG A 58 -4.60 -4.37 -2.49
CA ARG A 58 -6.03 -4.63 -2.28
C ARG A 58 -6.22 -5.66 -1.17
N ILE A 59 -6.83 -5.22 -0.07
CA ILE A 59 -7.24 -6.08 1.04
C ILE A 59 -8.76 -6.19 1.04
N LYS A 60 -9.29 -7.41 1.01
CA LYS A 60 -10.73 -7.68 1.15
C LYS A 60 -11.00 -8.27 2.54
N SER A 61 -11.95 -7.69 3.26
CA SER A 61 -12.46 -8.24 4.51
C SER A 61 -13.99 -8.12 4.52
N GLY A 62 -14.70 -9.25 4.53
CA GLY A 62 -16.16 -9.26 4.36
C GLY A 62 -16.61 -8.55 3.08
N SER A 63 -17.55 -7.62 3.22
CA SER A 63 -18.02 -6.75 2.13
C SER A 63 -17.10 -5.56 1.83
N ASP A 64 -16.17 -5.24 2.73
CA ASP A 64 -15.32 -4.07 2.61
C ASP A 64 -14.04 -4.35 1.81
N ILE A 65 -13.60 -3.32 1.09
CA ILE A 65 -12.36 -3.33 0.33
C ILE A 65 -11.49 -2.17 0.83
N TYR A 66 -10.38 -2.52 1.43
CA TYR A 66 -9.34 -1.60 1.86
C TYR A 66 -8.26 -1.54 0.79
N ARG A 67 -7.77 -0.34 0.53
CA ARG A 67 -6.70 -0.12 -0.45
C ARG A 67 -5.60 0.69 0.18
N LEU A 68 -4.37 0.25 0.01
CA LEU A 68 -3.17 1.02 0.29
C LEU A 68 -2.50 1.37 -1.02
N PHE A 69 -1.94 2.56 -1.12
CA PHE A 69 -1.03 2.87 -2.22
C PHE A 69 0.40 2.61 -1.82
N SER A 70 1.20 2.19 -2.78
CA SER A 70 2.62 1.94 -2.60
C SER A 70 3.40 2.15 -3.89
N PHE A 71 4.71 2.27 -3.81
CA PHE A 71 5.60 2.20 -4.96
C PHE A 71 6.87 1.45 -4.59
N PHE A 72 7.62 1.02 -5.62
CA PHE A 72 8.93 0.42 -5.40
C PHE A 72 10.01 1.49 -5.33
N ASP A 73 10.90 1.35 -4.36
CA ASP A 73 12.16 2.06 -4.31
C ASP A 73 13.33 1.06 -4.30
N GLU A 74 14.49 1.47 -4.82
CA GLU A 74 15.78 0.75 -4.74
C GLU A 74 15.69 -0.80 -4.66
N GLY A 75 15.28 -1.42 -5.77
CA GLY A 75 15.24 -2.88 -5.90
C GLY A 75 13.98 -3.49 -5.27
N LYS A 76 14.06 -3.92 -4.00
CA LYS A 76 13.01 -4.72 -3.33
C LYS A 76 12.33 -3.99 -2.17
N LEU A 77 12.55 -2.69 -2.04
CA LEU A 77 11.86 -1.86 -1.05
C LEU A 77 10.50 -1.43 -1.60
N VAL A 78 9.45 -1.62 -0.81
CA VAL A 78 8.09 -1.21 -1.12
C VAL A 78 7.68 -0.15 -0.10
N ILE A 79 7.49 1.07 -0.57
CA ILE A 79 7.09 2.19 0.27
C ILE A 79 5.57 2.21 0.39
N LEU A 80 5.05 2.15 1.62
CA LEU A 80 3.62 2.26 1.91
C LEU A 80 3.26 3.74 2.09
N LEU A 81 2.24 4.19 1.36
CA LEU A 81 1.74 5.56 1.43
C LEU A 81 0.46 5.60 2.30
N HIS A 82 -0.58 6.27 1.83
CA HIS A 82 -1.87 6.32 2.51
C HIS A 82 -2.78 5.15 2.09
N GLY A 83 -3.75 4.87 2.96
CA GLY A 83 -4.83 3.93 2.70
C GLY A 83 -6.21 4.56 2.73
N PHE A 84 -7.19 3.89 2.12
CA PHE A 84 -8.59 4.27 2.25
C PHE A 84 -9.52 3.06 2.20
N THR A 85 -10.66 3.18 2.89
CA THR A 85 -11.75 2.19 2.85
C THR A 85 -12.69 2.57 1.72
N LYS A 86 -12.88 1.65 0.78
CA LYS A 86 -13.72 1.89 -0.38
C LYS A 86 -15.13 1.37 -0.16
N LYS A 87 -16.13 2.26 -0.27
CA LYS A 87 -17.56 1.91 -0.35
C LYS A 87 -18.12 1.91 -1.79
N THR A 88 -17.36 2.39 -2.78
CA THR A 88 -17.80 2.54 -4.19
C THR A 88 -16.97 1.70 -5.18
N GLN A 89 -17.38 1.58 -6.44
CA GLN A 89 -16.70 0.71 -7.42
C GLN A 89 -15.48 1.37 -8.11
N LYS A 90 -15.40 2.71 -8.17
CA LYS A 90 -14.34 3.46 -8.90
C LYS A 90 -13.20 3.94 -7.99
N LEU A 91 -11.96 3.89 -8.49
CA LEU A 91 -10.80 4.44 -7.78
C LEU A 91 -10.86 5.98 -7.89
N PRO A 92 -11.04 6.73 -6.79
CA PRO A 92 -11.14 8.18 -6.89
C PRO A 92 -9.81 8.77 -7.36
N ARG A 93 -9.84 9.63 -8.38
CA ARG A 93 -8.63 10.24 -8.96
C ARG A 93 -7.80 10.98 -7.91
N ARG A 94 -8.48 11.66 -6.98
CA ARG A 94 -7.88 12.38 -5.85
C ARG A 94 -6.94 11.52 -5.00
N GLU A 95 -7.26 10.25 -4.79
CA GLU A 95 -6.39 9.36 -4.00
C GLU A 95 -5.12 9.00 -4.78
N ILE A 96 -5.22 8.83 -6.10
CA ILE A 96 -4.06 8.61 -6.97
C ILE A 96 -3.17 9.87 -6.97
N ASP A 97 -3.77 11.05 -7.11
CA ASP A 97 -3.04 12.32 -7.09
C ASP A 97 -2.32 12.53 -5.74
N LYS A 98 -2.96 12.18 -4.62
CA LYS A 98 -2.33 12.17 -3.29
C LYS A 98 -1.16 11.18 -3.23
N ALA A 99 -1.30 9.98 -3.80
CA ALA A 99 -0.21 9.01 -3.82
C ALA A 99 1.00 9.52 -4.62
N MET A 100 0.75 10.17 -5.76
CA MET A 100 1.81 10.80 -6.56
C MET A 100 2.51 11.94 -5.81
N LEU A 101 1.76 12.77 -5.09
CA LEU A 101 2.31 13.85 -4.27
C LEU A 101 3.23 13.29 -3.17
N LEU A 102 2.77 12.28 -2.43
CA LEU A 102 3.56 11.67 -1.35
C LEU A 102 4.81 10.98 -1.89
N ARG A 103 4.72 10.32 -3.05
CA ARG A 103 5.91 9.75 -3.71
C ARG A 103 6.95 10.82 -4.06
N ARG A 104 6.52 12.00 -4.52
CA ARG A 104 7.44 13.12 -4.78
C ARG A 104 8.10 13.60 -3.49
N ALA A 105 7.29 13.81 -2.44
CA ALA A 105 7.78 14.21 -1.12
C ALA A 105 8.83 13.23 -0.56
N TYR A 106 8.60 11.92 -0.69
CA TYR A 106 9.59 10.89 -0.32
C TYR A 106 10.94 11.06 -1.04
N TYR A 107 10.92 11.27 -2.36
CA TYR A 107 12.17 11.47 -3.10
C TYR A 107 12.85 12.80 -2.82
N GLU A 108 12.10 13.82 -2.41
CA GLU A 108 12.65 15.09 -1.94
C GLU A 108 13.29 14.94 -0.55
N SER A 109 12.66 14.19 0.36
CA SER A 109 13.21 13.92 1.69
C SER A 109 14.48 13.07 1.66
N LYS A 110 14.63 12.15 0.69
CA LYS A 110 15.89 11.36 0.51
C LYS A 110 17.07 12.19 0.00
N LYS A 111 16.84 13.35 -0.60
CA LYS A 111 17.90 14.20 -1.18
C LYS A 111 18.50 15.18 -0.18
N SER A 112 17.86 15.34 0.98
CA SER A 112 18.34 16.18 2.09
C SER A 112 19.22 15.36 3.03
#